data_AF-A0A935VW00-F1
#
_entry.id   AF-A0A935VW00-F1
#
_cell.length_a   1.000
_cell.length_b   1.000
_cell.length_c   1.000
_cell.angle_alpha   90.00
_cell.angle_beta   90.00
_cell.angle_gamma   90.00
#
_symmetry.space_group_name_H-M   'P 1'
#
loop_
_entity.id
_entity.type
_entity.pdbx_description
1 polymer ?
#
loop_
_entity_poly.entity_id
_entity_poly.type
_entity_poly.pdbx_seq_one_letter_code
_entity_poly.pdbx_strand_id
1 'polypeptide(L)'
;MKRNTVNETNGTETETIFDEIETLSNVLDFSSTLRELRKTVDPHLIRQRAGRRDRNGQMHMVEYVEWHTVADILDEHAPNWGHTVKDIRPIGDIITVTVAITIDGITREGVGTGKTASETGIKKAEHDALKRAAVKFGIARELYKKEFDLVEQDDVVQISETRQFSDPVAKSLGDMVTAKQLGMIRAIAREADLDAEQECSQLLKCRVDELSKRAASDLIDHLQTLNRNAGTAVPMRRAG
;
A
#
# COMPACT_ATOMS: atom_id res chain seq x y z
N MET A 1 -48.38 63.51 6.88
CA MET A 1 -47.95 62.24 6.26
C MET A 1 -46.65 61.78 6.93
N LYS A 2 -46.72 60.84 7.88
CA LYS A 2 -45.55 60.14 8.44
C LYS A 2 -45.63 58.71 7.92
N ARG A 3 -44.67 58.28 7.09
CA ARG A 3 -44.59 56.89 6.60
C ARG A 3 -43.67 56.11 7.53
N ASN A 4 -44.20 55.03 8.08
CA ASN A 4 -43.46 54.00 8.81
C ASN A 4 -42.48 53.29 7.87
N THR A 5 -41.23 53.17 8.31
CA THR A 5 -40.24 52.23 7.80
C THR A 5 -39.99 51.21 8.89
N VAL A 6 -40.57 50.02 8.75
CA VAL A 6 -40.34 48.88 9.65
C VAL A 6 -40.22 47.62 8.80
N ASN A 7 -39.13 46.89 9.04
CA ASN A 7 -38.85 45.49 8.71
C ASN A 7 -38.46 45.10 7.28
N GLU A 8 -37.15 45.08 7.00
CA GLU A 8 -36.56 44.20 5.96
C GLU A 8 -35.28 43.46 6.42
N THR A 9 -34.79 43.65 7.66
CA THR A 9 -33.46 43.14 8.07
C THR A 9 -33.45 41.78 8.80
N ASN A 10 -34.60 41.21 9.18
CA ASN A 10 -34.62 40.02 10.05
C ASN A 10 -34.60 38.65 9.33
N GLY A 11 -34.70 38.63 7.99
CA GLY A 11 -34.78 37.38 7.21
C GLY A 11 -33.42 36.72 6.95
N THR A 12 -32.39 37.52 6.69
CA THR A 12 -31.06 37.03 6.30
C THR A 12 -30.23 36.51 7.48
N GLU A 13 -30.36 37.12 8.67
CA GLU A 13 -29.59 36.67 9.85
C GLU A 13 -30.15 35.36 10.43
N THR A 14 -31.46 35.14 10.32
CA THR A 14 -32.09 33.89 10.79
C THR A 14 -31.73 32.71 9.88
N GLU A 15 -31.78 32.85 8.56
CA GLU A 15 -31.34 31.81 7.61
C GLU A 15 -29.87 31.39 7.84
N THR A 16 -28.97 32.36 8.03
CA THR A 16 -27.54 32.04 8.27
C THR A 16 -27.31 31.28 9.58
N ILE A 17 -28.08 31.57 10.63
CA ILE A 17 -27.95 30.88 11.92
C ILE A 17 -28.53 29.46 11.84
N PHE A 18 -29.61 29.26 11.08
CA PHE A 18 -30.18 27.92 10.86
C PHE A 18 -29.21 27.02 10.07
N ASP A 19 -28.58 27.54 9.01
CA ASP A 19 -27.57 26.81 8.23
C ASP A 19 -26.33 26.46 9.08
N GLU A 20 -25.87 27.37 9.95
CA GLU A 20 -24.76 27.10 10.86
C GLU A 20 -25.10 26.04 11.93
N ILE A 21 -26.32 26.04 12.45
CA ILE A 21 -26.77 25.05 13.44
C ILE A 21 -26.94 23.67 12.77
N GLU A 22 -27.51 23.62 11.57
CA GLU A 22 -27.70 22.38 10.81
C GLU A 22 -26.35 21.77 10.40
N THR A 23 -25.40 22.58 9.96
CA THR A 23 -24.04 22.11 9.66
C THR A 23 -23.32 21.59 10.91
N LEU A 24 -23.44 22.28 12.05
CA LEU A 24 -22.86 21.81 13.32
C LEU A 24 -23.49 20.51 13.82
N SER A 25 -24.82 20.35 13.70
CA SER A 25 -25.49 19.10 14.07
C SER A 25 -25.07 17.95 13.17
N ASN A 26 -24.97 18.19 11.85
CA ASN A 26 -24.54 17.18 10.88
C ASN A 26 -23.10 16.73 11.13
N VAL A 27 -22.20 17.63 11.55
CA VAL A 27 -20.81 17.29 11.88
C VAL A 27 -20.72 16.42 13.14
N LEU A 28 -21.52 16.72 14.17
CA LEU A 28 -21.57 15.91 15.39
C LEU A 28 -22.15 14.51 15.10
N ASP A 29 -23.21 14.44 14.30
CA ASP A 29 -23.88 13.20 13.93
C ASP A 29 -22.97 12.30 13.09
N PHE A 30 -22.33 12.86 12.07
CA PHE A 30 -21.37 12.14 11.23
C PHE A 30 -20.17 11.62 12.03
N SER A 31 -19.72 12.36 13.04
CA SER A 31 -18.62 11.92 13.91
C SER A 31 -19.00 10.70 14.75
N SER A 32 -20.24 10.62 15.25
CA SER A 32 -20.77 9.40 15.88
C SER A 32 -20.90 8.25 14.90
N THR A 33 -21.46 8.49 13.71
CA THR A 33 -21.56 7.48 12.64
C THR A 33 -20.21 6.88 12.31
N LEU A 34 -19.18 7.72 12.09
CA LEU A 34 -17.82 7.25 11.86
C LEU A 34 -17.23 6.46 13.01
N ARG A 35 -17.58 6.77 14.26
CA ARG A 35 -17.10 6.02 15.43
C ARG A 35 -17.69 4.62 15.45
N GLU A 36 -18.96 4.47 15.12
CA GLU A 36 -19.65 3.19 15.02
C GLU A 36 -19.11 2.35 13.85
N LEU A 37 -18.97 2.96 12.66
CA LEU A 37 -18.43 2.29 11.46
C LEU A 37 -16.97 1.84 11.59
N ARG A 38 -16.21 2.37 12.57
CA ARG A 38 -14.82 1.97 12.86
C ARG A 38 -14.70 0.82 13.85
N LYS A 39 -15.80 0.35 14.44
CA LYS A 39 -15.76 -0.81 15.34
C LYS A 39 -15.28 -2.03 14.57
N THR A 40 -14.53 -2.89 15.26
CA THR A 40 -14.03 -4.14 14.68
C THR A 40 -15.18 -5.03 14.27
N VAL A 41 -15.08 -5.64 13.10
CA VAL A 41 -16.11 -6.57 12.62
C VAL A 41 -16.11 -7.83 13.49
N ASP A 42 -17.29 -8.39 13.75
CA ASP A 42 -17.42 -9.68 14.44
C ASP A 42 -16.59 -10.76 13.72
N PRO A 43 -15.67 -11.46 14.40
CA PRO A 43 -14.86 -12.52 13.83
C PRO A 43 -15.65 -13.60 13.08
N HIS A 44 -16.92 -13.87 13.43
CA HIS A 44 -17.75 -14.86 12.75
C HIS A 44 -18.20 -14.44 11.34
N LEU A 45 -18.15 -13.14 11.05
CA LEU A 45 -18.48 -12.57 9.74
C LEU A 45 -17.27 -12.48 8.83
N ILE A 46 -16.06 -12.69 9.37
CA ILE A 46 -14.81 -12.71 8.62
C ILE A 46 -14.70 -14.06 7.90
N ARG A 47 -14.45 -13.99 6.60
CA ARG A 47 -14.18 -15.14 5.74
C ARG A 47 -12.70 -15.16 5.36
N GLN A 48 -12.22 -16.32 4.94
CA GLN A 48 -10.86 -16.50 4.47
C GLN A 48 -10.88 -17.06 3.05
N ARG A 49 -10.00 -16.54 2.21
CA ARG A 49 -9.79 -17.07 0.85
C ARG A 49 -8.30 -17.26 0.58
N ALA A 50 -8.02 -18.17 -0.33
CA ALA A 50 -6.69 -18.30 -0.92
C ALA A 50 -6.26 -16.97 -1.53
N GLY A 51 -5.19 -16.38 -0.99
CA GLY A 51 -4.56 -15.18 -1.50
C GLY A 51 -3.37 -15.51 -2.39
N ARG A 52 -2.25 -14.83 -2.16
CA ARG A 52 -1.02 -15.02 -2.91
C ARG A 52 -0.34 -16.34 -2.50
N ARG A 53 0.27 -17.00 -3.48
CA ARG A 53 1.22 -18.08 -3.25
C ARG A 53 2.62 -17.51 -3.16
N ASP A 54 3.36 -17.87 -2.13
CA ASP A 54 4.77 -17.51 -2.00
C ASP A 54 5.64 -18.28 -3.02
N ARG A 55 6.96 -18.01 -3.01
CA ARG A 55 7.91 -18.75 -3.85
C ARG A 55 8.14 -20.19 -3.37
N ASN A 56 7.90 -20.47 -2.09
CA ASN A 56 8.08 -21.79 -1.49
C ASN A 56 6.87 -22.71 -1.72
N GLY A 57 5.82 -22.19 -2.35
CA GLY A 57 4.60 -22.90 -2.68
C GLY A 57 3.52 -22.89 -1.58
N GLN A 58 3.74 -22.19 -0.45
CA GLN A 58 2.77 -21.93 0.61
C GLN A 58 1.72 -20.91 0.16
N MET A 59 0.46 -21.19 0.51
CA MET A 59 -0.69 -20.32 0.20
C MET A 59 -0.96 -19.42 1.40
N HIS A 60 -0.88 -18.10 1.21
CA HIS A 60 -1.28 -17.13 2.22
C HIS A 60 -2.80 -16.96 2.16
N MET A 61 -3.46 -17.15 3.30
CA MET A 61 -4.90 -16.92 3.43
C MET A 61 -5.16 -15.43 3.67
N VAL A 62 -6.12 -14.86 2.96
CA VAL A 62 -6.52 -13.46 3.10
C VAL A 62 -7.89 -13.41 3.75
N GLU A 63 -7.96 -12.69 4.87
CA GLU A 63 -9.21 -12.38 5.57
C GLU A 63 -10.00 -11.33 4.79
N TYR A 64 -11.31 -11.51 4.69
CA TYR A 64 -12.18 -10.57 4.02
C TYR A 64 -13.61 -10.63 4.57
N VAL A 65 -14.37 -9.56 4.35
CA VAL A 65 -15.82 -9.53 4.59
C VAL A 65 -16.59 -9.62 3.28
N GLU A 66 -17.75 -10.28 3.32
CA GLU A 66 -18.67 -10.31 2.19
C GLU A 66 -19.33 -8.94 1.97
N TRP A 67 -19.77 -8.67 0.74
CA TRP A 67 -20.34 -7.37 0.38
C TRP A 67 -21.64 -7.07 1.14
N HIS A 68 -22.48 -8.10 1.36
CA HIS A 68 -23.74 -7.94 2.07
C HIS A 68 -23.50 -7.58 3.55
N THR A 69 -22.48 -8.14 4.19
CA THR A 69 -22.09 -7.75 5.56
C THR A 69 -21.72 -6.28 5.65
N VAL A 70 -21.07 -5.73 4.62
CA VAL A 70 -20.77 -4.29 4.57
C VAL A 70 -22.05 -3.47 4.42
N ALA A 71 -23.00 -3.93 3.60
CA ALA A 71 -24.30 -3.28 3.47
C ALA A 71 -25.10 -3.33 4.79
N ASP A 72 -25.13 -4.48 5.47
CA ASP A 72 -25.82 -4.66 6.75
C ASP A 72 -25.27 -3.69 7.82
N ILE A 73 -23.94 -3.53 7.90
CA ILE A 73 -23.28 -2.58 8.82
C ILE A 73 -23.65 -1.12 8.46
N LEU A 74 -23.73 -0.80 7.17
CA LEU A 74 -24.15 0.53 6.71
C LEU A 74 -25.62 0.80 7.03
N ASP A 75 -26.51 -0.17 6.81
CA ASP A 75 -27.93 -0.06 7.14
C ASP A 75 -28.16 0.14 8.65
N GLU A 76 -27.36 -0.53 9.49
CA GLU A 76 -27.47 -0.43 10.96
C GLU A 76 -26.97 0.91 11.51
N HIS A 77 -25.84 1.42 11.00
CA HIS A 77 -25.15 2.57 11.61
C HIS A 77 -25.23 3.86 10.79
N ALA A 78 -25.61 3.79 9.53
CA ALA A 78 -25.70 4.92 8.60
C ALA A 78 -26.89 4.75 7.65
N PRO A 79 -28.14 4.67 8.15
CA PRO A 79 -29.31 4.26 7.36
C PRO A 79 -29.65 5.17 6.17
N ASN A 80 -29.08 6.37 6.14
CA ASN A 80 -29.21 7.32 5.02
C ASN A 80 -28.07 7.21 4.00
N TRP A 81 -27.26 6.15 4.05
CA TRP A 81 -26.18 5.94 3.10
C TRP A 81 -26.72 5.78 1.66
N GLY A 82 -25.95 6.28 0.70
CA GLY A 82 -26.24 6.17 -0.72
C GLY A 82 -25.15 5.39 -1.45
N HIS A 83 -25.56 4.59 -2.44
CA HIS A 83 -24.69 3.87 -3.35
C HIS A 83 -24.82 4.41 -4.77
N THR A 84 -23.71 4.66 -5.46
CA THR A 84 -23.74 5.07 -6.87
C THR A 84 -22.55 4.49 -7.62
N VAL A 85 -22.82 3.80 -8.73
CA VAL A 85 -21.77 3.41 -9.69
C VAL A 85 -21.40 4.64 -10.52
N LYS A 86 -20.14 5.07 -10.44
CA LYS A 86 -19.62 6.29 -11.09
C LYS A 86 -19.00 6.02 -12.46
N ASP A 87 -18.26 4.93 -12.60
CA ASP A 87 -17.59 4.57 -13.85
C ASP A 87 -17.49 3.05 -13.97
N ILE A 88 -17.59 2.55 -15.20
CA ILE A 88 -17.35 1.16 -15.56
C ILE A 88 -16.46 1.17 -16.79
N ARG A 89 -15.21 0.70 -16.63
CA ARG A 89 -14.19 0.75 -17.68
C ARG A 89 -13.53 -0.60 -17.92
N PRO A 90 -13.64 -1.17 -19.13
CA PRO A 90 -12.81 -2.31 -19.52
C PRO A 90 -11.38 -1.85 -19.85
N ILE A 91 -10.39 -2.54 -19.29
CA ILE A 91 -8.95 -2.36 -19.52
C ILE A 91 -8.34 -3.73 -19.79
N GLY A 92 -8.17 -4.08 -21.07
CA GLY A 92 -7.73 -5.42 -21.46
C GLY A 92 -8.70 -6.51 -21.02
N ASP A 93 -8.20 -7.48 -20.25
CA ASP A 93 -8.99 -8.59 -19.70
C ASP A 93 -9.62 -8.29 -18.34
N ILE A 94 -9.45 -7.05 -17.83
CA ILE A 94 -9.98 -6.58 -16.55
C ILE A 94 -11.07 -5.54 -16.79
N ILE A 95 -12.14 -5.61 -15.98
CA ILE A 95 -13.11 -4.53 -15.84
C ILE A 95 -12.87 -3.82 -14.51
N THR A 96 -12.82 -2.50 -14.57
CA THR A 96 -12.69 -1.62 -13.42
C THR A 96 -14.03 -0.94 -13.17
N VAL A 97 -14.52 -1.01 -11.94
CA VAL A 97 -15.77 -0.35 -11.52
C VAL A 97 -15.44 0.63 -10.41
N THR A 98 -15.89 1.88 -10.55
CA THR A 98 -15.77 2.90 -9.51
C THR A 98 -17.14 3.11 -8.87
N VAL A 99 -17.20 2.98 -7.55
CA VAL A 99 -18.40 3.17 -6.74
C VAL A 99 -18.18 4.32 -5.77
N ALA A 100 -19.20 5.12 -5.55
CA ALA A 100 -19.27 6.12 -4.50
C ALA A 100 -20.26 5.70 -3.42
N ILE A 101 -19.82 5.78 -2.15
CA ILE A 101 -20.70 5.73 -0.98
C ILE A 101 -20.82 7.15 -0.42
N THR A 102 -22.05 7.61 -0.18
CA THR A 102 -22.34 8.90 0.45
C THR A 102 -23.05 8.70 1.78
N ILE A 103 -22.58 9.32 2.86
CA ILE A 103 -23.20 9.27 4.19
C ILE A 103 -23.21 10.71 4.71
N ASP A 104 -24.36 11.23 5.14
CA ASP A 104 -24.50 12.60 5.68
C ASP A 104 -23.85 13.68 4.80
N GLY A 105 -23.99 13.56 3.48
CA GLY A 105 -23.40 14.49 2.50
C GLY A 105 -21.91 14.29 2.21
N ILE A 106 -21.23 13.36 2.88
CA ILE A 106 -19.82 13.03 2.64
C ILE A 106 -19.70 11.82 1.72
N THR A 107 -19.05 12.00 0.59
CA THR A 107 -18.84 10.96 -0.41
C THR A 107 -17.41 10.41 -0.38
N ARG A 108 -17.25 9.09 -0.39
CA ARG A 108 -15.96 8.42 -0.60
C ARG A 108 -16.10 7.35 -1.68
N GLU A 109 -15.10 7.31 -2.56
CA GLU A 109 -15.11 6.41 -3.71
C GLU A 109 -14.21 5.20 -3.50
N GLY A 110 -14.56 4.08 -4.12
CA GLY A 110 -13.78 2.85 -4.15
C GLY A 110 -13.71 2.31 -5.57
N VAL A 111 -12.60 1.66 -5.90
CA VAL A 111 -12.36 1.09 -7.22
C VAL A 111 -12.19 -0.41 -7.09
N GLY A 112 -13.05 -1.18 -7.72
CA GLY A 112 -12.98 -2.63 -7.73
C GLY A 112 -12.65 -3.18 -9.11
N THR A 113 -12.17 -4.41 -9.15
CA THR A 113 -11.73 -5.06 -10.38
C THR A 113 -12.30 -6.47 -10.53
N GLY A 114 -12.52 -6.87 -11.78
CA GLY A 114 -13.01 -8.19 -12.14
C GLY A 114 -12.58 -8.58 -13.55
N LYS A 115 -12.84 -9.83 -13.95
CA LYS A 115 -12.48 -10.31 -15.30
C LYS A 115 -13.53 -9.87 -16.32
N THR A 116 -13.11 -9.27 -17.43
CA THR A 116 -14.02 -8.81 -18.50
C THR A 116 -14.77 -9.97 -19.17
N ALA A 117 -14.14 -11.13 -19.30
CA ALA A 117 -14.68 -12.28 -20.03
C ALA A 117 -15.84 -13.02 -19.32
N SER A 118 -16.31 -12.54 -18.18
CA SER A 118 -17.41 -13.16 -17.43
C SER A 118 -18.35 -12.11 -16.86
N GLU A 119 -19.66 -12.34 -16.96
CA GLU A 119 -20.68 -11.54 -16.28
C GLU A 119 -20.43 -11.45 -14.76
N THR A 120 -19.91 -12.53 -14.18
CA THR A 120 -19.52 -12.58 -12.76
C THR A 120 -18.40 -11.58 -12.43
N GLY A 121 -17.59 -11.20 -13.42
CA GLY A 121 -16.50 -10.25 -13.25
C GLY A 121 -16.99 -8.83 -12.97
N ILE A 122 -18.03 -8.38 -13.67
CA ILE A 122 -18.61 -7.03 -13.43
C ILE A 122 -19.20 -6.96 -12.02
N LYS A 123 -20.01 -7.97 -11.64
CA LYS A 123 -20.59 -8.07 -10.29
C LYS A 123 -19.52 -8.09 -9.21
N LYS A 124 -18.46 -8.89 -9.41
CA LYS A 124 -17.32 -8.95 -8.50
C LYS A 124 -16.60 -7.60 -8.39
N ALA A 125 -16.41 -6.89 -9.50
CA ALA A 125 -15.77 -5.58 -9.51
C ALA A 125 -16.59 -4.55 -8.73
N GLU A 126 -17.91 -4.53 -8.90
CA GLU A 126 -18.81 -3.64 -8.14
C GLU A 126 -18.77 -3.96 -6.64
N HIS A 127 -18.87 -5.23 -6.25
CA HIS A 127 -18.78 -5.65 -4.85
C HIS A 127 -17.42 -5.27 -4.23
N ASP A 128 -16.33 -5.43 -4.97
CA ASP A 128 -15.00 -5.01 -4.51
C ASP A 128 -14.90 -3.48 -4.37
N ALA A 129 -15.50 -2.73 -5.30
CA ALA A 129 -15.54 -1.27 -5.28
C ALA A 129 -16.32 -0.75 -4.06
N LEU A 130 -17.51 -1.32 -3.79
CA LEU A 130 -18.32 -1.03 -2.62
C LEU A 130 -17.52 -1.21 -1.33
N LYS A 131 -16.89 -2.39 -1.16
CA LYS A 131 -16.09 -2.67 0.05
C LYS A 131 -14.93 -1.70 0.20
N ARG A 132 -14.24 -1.36 -0.90
CA ARG A 132 -13.12 -0.40 -0.88
C ARG A 132 -13.58 1.02 -0.56
N ALA A 133 -14.76 1.45 -1.00
CA ALA A 133 -15.35 2.72 -0.60
C ALA A 133 -15.67 2.73 0.90
N ALA A 134 -16.28 1.65 1.39
CA ALA A 134 -16.70 1.49 2.78
C ALA A 134 -15.51 1.49 3.78
N VAL A 135 -14.40 0.84 3.43
CA VAL A 135 -13.14 0.85 4.21
C VAL A 135 -12.63 2.27 4.43
N LYS A 136 -12.88 3.18 3.47
CA LYS A 136 -12.51 4.57 3.66
C LYS A 136 -13.31 5.21 4.79
N PHE A 137 -14.57 4.85 5.03
CA PHE A 137 -15.35 5.29 6.20
C PHE A 137 -14.90 4.63 7.52
N GLY A 138 -14.35 3.43 7.47
CA GLY A 138 -13.78 2.75 8.64
C GLY A 138 -14.13 1.28 8.75
N ILE A 139 -15.11 0.82 7.95
CA ILE A 139 -15.65 -0.53 8.00
C ILE A 139 -14.57 -1.54 7.62
N ALA A 140 -14.35 -2.55 8.48
CA ALA A 140 -13.40 -3.63 8.27
C ALA A 140 -11.96 -3.17 7.94
N ARG A 141 -11.59 -1.94 8.36
CA ARG A 141 -10.28 -1.35 8.04
C ARG A 141 -9.13 -2.13 8.68
N GLU A 142 -9.38 -2.79 9.81
CA GLU A 142 -8.44 -3.66 10.50
C GLU A 142 -7.97 -4.84 9.64
N LEU A 143 -8.81 -5.34 8.72
CA LEU A 143 -8.45 -6.46 7.84
C LEU A 143 -7.37 -6.04 6.83
N TYR A 144 -7.46 -4.81 6.32
CA TYR A 144 -6.47 -4.24 5.41
C TYR A 144 -5.16 -3.92 6.12
N LYS A 145 -5.24 -3.46 7.38
CA LYS A 145 -4.03 -3.20 8.17
C LYS A 145 -3.26 -4.50 8.44
N LYS A 146 -3.96 -5.56 8.88
CA LYS A 146 -3.35 -6.89 9.08
C LYS A 146 -2.73 -7.42 7.79
N GLU A 147 -3.42 -7.31 6.66
CA GLU A 147 -2.88 -7.74 5.37
C GLU A 147 -1.58 -6.98 5.02
N PHE A 148 -1.56 -5.66 5.23
CA PHE A 148 -0.37 -4.85 4.99
C PHE A 148 0.80 -5.22 5.92
N ASP A 149 0.54 -5.37 7.22
CA ASP A 149 1.55 -5.75 8.21
C ASP A 149 2.16 -7.14 7.90
N LEU A 150 1.35 -8.08 7.39
CA LEU A 150 1.81 -9.39 6.93
C LEU A 150 2.70 -9.30 5.68
N VAL A 151 2.32 -8.46 4.71
CA VAL A 151 3.12 -8.24 3.50
C VAL A 151 4.45 -7.57 3.83
N GLU A 152 4.47 -6.59 4.74
CA GLU A 152 5.72 -5.97 5.19
C GLU A 152 6.61 -6.96 5.95
N GLN A 153 6.04 -7.82 6.80
CA GLN A 153 6.82 -8.87 7.46
C GLN A 153 7.39 -9.87 6.45
N ASP A 154 6.59 -10.30 5.48
CA ASP A 154 7.07 -11.15 4.40
C ASP A 154 8.18 -10.44 3.62
N ASP A 155 8.05 -9.16 3.27
CA ASP A 155 9.07 -8.39 2.55
C ASP A 155 10.33 -8.16 3.40
N VAL A 156 10.23 -7.97 4.72
CA VAL A 156 11.38 -7.83 5.63
C VAL A 156 12.08 -9.17 5.86
N VAL A 157 11.32 -10.26 6.04
CA VAL A 157 11.86 -11.61 6.08
C VAL A 157 12.49 -11.95 4.72
N GLN A 158 11.86 -11.59 3.61
CA GLN A 158 12.42 -11.72 2.26
C GLN A 158 13.70 -10.90 2.12
N ILE A 159 13.80 -9.65 2.58
CA ILE A 159 15.04 -8.86 2.53
C ILE A 159 16.15 -9.53 3.37
N SER A 160 15.78 -10.19 4.47
CA SER A 160 16.72 -10.93 5.31
C SER A 160 17.13 -12.31 4.73
N GLU A 161 16.22 -12.99 4.02
CA GLU A 161 16.42 -14.33 3.43
C GLU A 161 16.94 -14.28 1.97
N THR A 162 16.66 -13.20 1.21
CA THR A 162 17.17 -12.98 -0.17
C THR A 162 18.60 -12.44 -0.24
N ARG A 163 19.29 -12.37 0.91
CA ARG A 163 20.77 -12.44 0.91
C ARG A 163 21.29 -13.88 0.83
N GLN A 164 20.48 -14.84 0.37
CA GLN A 164 21.02 -16.02 -0.29
C GLN A 164 21.52 -15.60 -1.67
N PHE A 165 22.84 -15.52 -1.79
CA PHE A 165 23.56 -15.27 -3.03
C PHE A 165 22.93 -16.05 -4.19
N SER A 166 22.49 -15.32 -5.21
CA SER A 166 22.38 -15.85 -6.57
C SER A 166 23.63 -16.67 -6.88
N ASP A 167 23.50 -17.79 -7.61
CA ASP A 167 24.68 -18.55 -8.05
C ASP A 167 25.75 -17.57 -8.55
N PRO A 168 26.88 -17.45 -7.83
CA PRO A 168 27.74 -16.29 -8.00
C PRO A 168 28.49 -16.37 -9.32
N VAL A 169 28.66 -17.59 -9.84
CA VAL A 169 29.36 -17.90 -11.08
C VAL A 169 28.41 -17.83 -12.29
N ALA A 170 28.84 -17.10 -13.32
CA ALA A 170 28.13 -16.99 -14.58
C ALA A 170 28.00 -18.36 -15.27
N LYS A 171 26.78 -18.71 -15.68
CA LYS A 171 26.50 -19.99 -16.37
C LYS A 171 26.67 -19.92 -17.88
N SER A 172 26.88 -18.72 -18.44
CA SER A 172 27.08 -18.50 -19.88
C SER A 172 27.87 -17.22 -20.14
N LEU A 173 28.50 -17.10 -21.32
CA LEU A 173 29.20 -15.88 -21.74
C LEU A 173 28.30 -14.63 -21.73
N GLY A 174 27.01 -14.80 -22.03
CA GLY A 174 26.03 -13.71 -22.00
C GLY A 174 25.66 -13.24 -20.59
N ASP A 175 25.97 -14.03 -19.56
CA ASP A 175 25.71 -13.76 -18.15
C ASP A 175 26.98 -13.36 -17.38
N MET A 176 28.15 -13.44 -18.02
CA MET A 176 29.43 -13.06 -17.42
C MET A 176 29.47 -11.56 -17.11
N VAL A 177 30.15 -11.23 -16.02
CA VAL A 177 30.42 -9.86 -15.59
C VAL A 177 30.93 -9.02 -16.75
N THR A 178 30.36 -7.82 -16.88
CA THR A 178 30.74 -6.92 -17.97
C THR A 178 32.03 -6.17 -17.66
N ALA A 179 32.75 -5.75 -18.70
CA ALA A 179 33.93 -4.88 -18.55
C ALA A 179 33.64 -3.60 -17.76
N LYS A 180 32.41 -3.05 -17.90
CA LYS A 180 31.94 -1.89 -17.13
C LYS A 180 31.82 -2.23 -15.64
N GLN A 181 31.25 -3.38 -15.29
CA GLN A 181 31.12 -3.82 -13.91
C GLN A 181 32.48 -4.14 -13.28
N LEU A 182 33.39 -4.80 -14.01
CA LEU A 182 34.77 -5.00 -13.56
C LEU A 182 35.49 -3.68 -13.30
N GLY A 183 35.30 -2.69 -14.17
CA GLY A 183 35.83 -1.35 -13.97
C GLY A 183 35.29 -0.68 -12.70
N MET A 184 33.98 -0.79 -12.43
CA MET A 184 33.36 -0.25 -11.22
C MET A 184 33.86 -0.96 -9.94
N ILE A 185 33.90 -2.29 -9.93
CA ILE A 185 34.39 -3.08 -8.80
C ILE A 185 35.83 -2.66 -8.44
N ARG A 186 36.72 -2.58 -9.43
CA ARG A 186 38.12 -2.18 -9.23
C ARG A 186 38.27 -0.74 -8.75
N ALA A 187 37.44 0.18 -9.25
CA ALA A 187 37.46 1.57 -8.85
C ALA A 187 37.06 1.73 -7.37
N ILE A 188 35.93 1.12 -6.98
CA ILE A 188 35.40 1.20 -5.62
C ILE A 188 36.35 0.51 -4.62
N ALA A 189 36.89 -0.65 -4.98
CA ALA A 189 37.85 -1.34 -4.12
C ALA A 189 39.14 -0.52 -3.91
N ARG A 190 39.66 0.12 -4.97
CA ARG A 190 40.80 1.04 -4.86
C ARG A 190 40.50 2.25 -3.98
N GLU A 191 39.31 2.83 -4.09
CA GLU A 191 38.90 3.97 -3.25
C GLU A 191 38.76 3.58 -1.78
N ALA A 192 38.36 2.35 -1.50
CA ALA A 192 38.18 1.81 -0.15
C ALA A 192 39.44 1.16 0.45
N ASP A 193 40.57 1.13 -0.28
CA ASP A 193 41.80 0.39 0.07
C ASP A 193 41.55 -1.11 0.35
N LEU A 194 40.65 -1.72 -0.44
CA LEU A 194 40.26 -3.12 -0.36
C LEU A 194 40.76 -3.92 -1.57
N ASP A 195 41.03 -5.21 -1.37
CA ASP A 195 41.28 -6.16 -2.46
C ASP A 195 39.96 -6.78 -2.92
N ALA A 196 39.46 -6.33 -4.08
CA ALA A 196 38.21 -6.81 -4.68
C ALA A 196 38.19 -8.34 -4.89
N GLU A 197 39.34 -8.93 -5.21
CA GLU A 197 39.45 -10.35 -5.50
C GLU A 197 39.36 -11.16 -4.21
N GLN A 198 39.99 -10.66 -3.14
CA GLN A 198 39.92 -11.25 -1.81
C GLN A 198 38.50 -11.14 -1.22
N GLU A 199 37.86 -9.98 -1.35
CA GLU A 199 36.47 -9.75 -0.89
C GLU A 199 35.48 -10.65 -1.66
N CYS A 200 35.61 -10.72 -2.98
CA CYS A 200 34.80 -11.62 -3.81
C CYS A 200 35.01 -13.09 -3.43
N SER A 201 36.26 -13.50 -3.22
CA SER A 201 36.56 -14.89 -2.82
C SER A 201 36.02 -15.23 -1.43
N GLN A 202 36.01 -14.29 -0.49
CA GLN A 202 35.48 -14.50 0.86
C GLN A 202 33.95 -14.55 0.86
N LEU A 203 33.33 -13.63 0.14
CA LEU A 203 31.88 -13.43 0.13
C LEU A 203 31.16 -14.44 -0.78
N LEU A 204 31.70 -14.64 -1.99
CA LEU A 204 31.04 -15.34 -3.10
C LEU A 204 31.76 -16.64 -3.51
N LYS A 205 32.91 -16.95 -2.91
CA LYS A 205 33.71 -18.16 -3.18
C LYS A 205 34.03 -18.39 -4.67
N CYS A 206 34.17 -17.31 -5.43
CA CYS A 206 34.55 -17.33 -6.84
C CYS A 206 35.42 -16.11 -7.17
N ARG A 207 36.02 -16.12 -8.35
CA ARG A 207 36.83 -14.99 -8.83
C ARG A 207 35.94 -13.88 -9.40
N VAL A 208 36.44 -12.65 -9.42
CA VAL A 208 35.64 -11.51 -9.89
C VAL A 208 35.31 -11.64 -11.38
N ASP A 209 36.19 -12.25 -12.18
CA ASP A 209 35.99 -12.52 -13.60
C ASP A 209 35.00 -13.65 -13.91
N GLU A 210 34.68 -14.47 -12.91
CA GLU A 210 33.71 -15.57 -13.01
C GLU A 210 32.29 -15.13 -12.64
N LEU A 211 32.12 -13.90 -12.15
CA LEU A 211 30.84 -13.43 -11.62
C LEU A 211 29.75 -13.38 -12.69
N SER A 212 28.54 -13.75 -12.29
CA SER A 212 27.34 -13.37 -13.03
C SER A 212 27.14 -11.85 -12.97
N LYS A 213 26.45 -11.27 -13.96
CA LYS A 213 26.13 -9.83 -13.97
C LYS A 213 25.37 -9.39 -12.72
N ARG A 214 24.55 -10.26 -12.15
CA ARG A 214 23.80 -9.98 -10.92
C ARG A 214 24.71 -10.02 -9.70
N ALA A 215 25.49 -11.09 -9.54
CA ALA A 215 26.45 -11.20 -8.45
C ALA A 215 27.50 -10.07 -8.46
N ALA A 216 27.90 -9.60 -9.65
CA ALA A 216 28.75 -8.43 -9.80
C ALA A 216 28.10 -7.13 -9.31
N SER A 217 26.80 -6.94 -9.53
CA SER A 217 26.07 -5.80 -8.97
C SER A 217 25.96 -5.89 -7.44
N ASP A 218 25.68 -7.09 -6.92
CA ASP A 218 25.60 -7.33 -5.47
C ASP A 218 26.96 -7.05 -4.78
N LEU A 219 28.07 -7.44 -5.42
CA LEU A 219 29.42 -7.14 -4.93
C LEU A 219 29.73 -5.64 -4.97
N ILE A 220 29.28 -4.92 -6.00
CA ILE A 220 29.43 -3.46 -6.09
C ILE A 220 28.73 -2.78 -4.91
N ASP A 221 27.48 -3.16 -4.64
CA ASP A 221 26.70 -2.58 -3.54
C ASP A 221 27.33 -2.89 -2.17
N HIS A 222 27.88 -4.10 -2.01
CA HIS A 222 28.64 -4.47 -0.81
C HIS A 222 29.89 -3.60 -0.61
N LEU A 223 30.72 -3.46 -1.64
CA LEU A 223 31.94 -2.64 -1.58
C LEU A 223 31.62 -1.15 -1.35
N GLN A 224 30.55 -0.62 -1.93
CA GLN A 224 30.09 0.75 -1.65
C GLN A 224 29.63 0.92 -0.20
N THR A 225 28.98 -0.09 0.36
CA THR A 225 28.56 -0.08 1.77
C THR A 225 29.78 -0.07 2.69
N LEU A 226 30.79 -0.89 2.40
CA LEU A 226 32.05 -0.89 3.14
C LEU A 226 32.78 0.46 3.03
N ASN A 227 32.84 1.04 1.84
CA ASN A 227 33.45 2.36 1.62
C ASN A 227 32.74 3.47 2.42
N ARG A 228 31.40 3.47 2.42
CA ARG A 228 30.61 4.41 3.23
C ARG A 228 30.85 4.26 4.73
N ASN A 229 30.98 3.02 5.21
CA ASN A 229 31.24 2.73 6.62
C ASN A 229 32.69 3.10 7.03
N ALA A 230 33.66 2.90 6.14
CA ALA A 230 35.05 3.31 6.35
C ALA A 230 35.20 4.84 6.43
N GLY A 231 34.42 5.60 5.65
CA GLY A 231 34.40 7.07 5.69
C GLY A 231 33.86 7.68 6.99
N THR A 232 33.12 6.92 7.81
CA THR A 232 32.61 7.38 9.12
C THR A 232 33.55 7.12 10.30
N ALA A 233 34.63 6.37 10.11
CA ALA A 233 35.62 6.09 11.16
C ALA A 233 36.79 7.09 11.11
N VAL A 234 36.55 8.35 11.47
CA VAL A 234 37.65 9.30 11.74
C VAL A 234 38.32 8.92 13.09
N PRO A 235 39.65 8.75 13.16
CA PRO A 235 40.33 8.42 14.40
C PRO A 235 40.28 9.61 15.36
N MET A 236 39.67 9.40 16.52
CA MET A 236 39.70 10.33 17.64
C MET A 236 41.16 10.48 18.11
N ARG A 237 41.81 11.60 17.76
CA ARG A 237 43.14 11.96 18.26
C ARG A 237 43.10 11.93 19.79
N ARG A 238 43.92 11.07 20.40
CA ARG A 238 44.21 11.16 21.84
C ARG A 238 44.97 12.46 22.09
N ALA A 239 44.35 13.35 22.86
CA ALA A 239 45.06 14.42 23.54
C ALA A 239 45.92 13.80 24.65
N GLY A 240 47.21 14.11 24.63
CA GLY A 240 48.23 13.69 25.59
C GLY A 240 49.58 14.20 25.14
#